data_AF-A0A7C4I5D0-F1
#
_entry.id   AF-A0A7C4I5D0-F1
#
_cell.length_a   1.000
_cell.length_b   1.000
_cell.length_c   1.000
_cell.angle_alpha   90.00
_cell.angle_beta   90.00
_cell.angle_gamma   90.00
#
_symmetry.space_group_name_H-M   'P 1'
#
loop_
_entity.id
_entity.type
_entity.pdbx_description
1 polymer ?
#
loop_
_entity_poly.entity_id
_entity_poly.type
_entity_poly.pdbx_seq_one_letter_code
_entity_poly.pdbx_strand_id
1 'polypeptide(L)'
;MKCAVCGKEELLPFKCKYCGEYFCAEHRLPEIHNCPGIHAAASPYEKEMKEIKARIKSEEEFLKTVSRKASRKEIFQIILSTLLVSLVGISLIGYLNLFILTPLIIILYVTGFALSYLLHELAHRYVARTYKLKAYFKLDPIGSLLTFISAIPDLPIKFIAPGAVVVPGLTPPEIMGRIAFWGPTVNLILSIIFYISSTILKYLVIQPHFYVFLLLLAKFNAFIALFNLIPFGPLDGLKIIRWSMSRWASTMALSIVMLIVSW
;
A
#
# COMPACT_ATOMS: atom_id res chain seq x y z
N MET A 1 16.78 -62.33 35.40
CA MET A 1 17.20 -60.93 35.70
C MET A 1 16.47 -60.49 36.97
N LYS A 2 17.04 -59.56 37.74
CA LYS A 2 16.44 -59.11 39.00
C LYS A 2 15.56 -57.88 38.81
N CYS A 3 14.45 -57.82 39.55
CA CYS A 3 13.62 -56.63 39.63
C CYS A 3 14.39 -55.49 40.32
N ALA A 4 14.42 -54.30 39.72
CA ALA A 4 15.10 -53.13 40.28
C ALA A 4 14.49 -52.58 41.59
N VAL A 5 13.26 -52.98 41.93
CA VAL A 5 12.58 -52.57 43.17
C VAL A 5 12.74 -53.60 44.29
N CYS A 6 12.36 -54.85 44.04
CA CYS A 6 12.27 -55.89 45.08
C CYS A 6 13.37 -56.97 44.99
N GLY A 7 14.25 -56.91 43.99
CA GLY A 7 15.36 -57.86 43.81
C GLY A 7 14.96 -59.28 43.38
N LYS A 8 13.65 -59.58 43.25
CA LYS A 8 13.14 -60.89 42.82
C LYS A 8 13.71 -61.27 41.46
N GLU A 9 14.25 -62.48 41.35
CA GLU A 9 14.67 -63.06 40.07
C GLU A 9 13.45 -63.54 39.29
N GLU A 10 13.24 -62.94 38.12
CA GLU A 10 12.19 -63.34 37.19
C GLU A 10 12.86 -63.89 35.93
N LEU A 11 12.34 -65.02 35.45
CA LEU A 11 12.78 -65.64 34.19
C LEU A 11 12.40 -64.78 32.98
N LEU A 12 11.23 -64.11 33.05
CA LEU A 12 10.70 -63.22 32.02
C LEU A 12 10.45 -61.81 32.60
N PRO A 13 11.49 -60.99 32.74
CA PRO A 13 11.37 -59.64 33.30
C PRO A 13 10.72 -58.66 32.31
N PHE A 14 9.97 -57.68 32.83
CA PHE A 14 9.43 -56.57 32.04
C PHE A 14 10.41 -55.41 31.99
N LYS A 15 10.81 -54.98 30.79
CA LYS A 15 11.64 -53.78 30.60
C LYS A 15 10.74 -52.54 30.47
N CYS A 16 10.90 -51.55 31.35
CA CYS A 16 10.13 -50.31 31.28
C CYS A 16 10.62 -49.43 30.10
N LYS A 17 9.68 -48.90 29.29
CA LYS A 17 10.00 -48.03 28.14
C LYS A 17 10.44 -46.61 28.54
N TYR A 18 10.20 -46.22 29.79
CA TYR A 18 10.48 -44.87 30.28
C TYR A 18 11.84 -44.77 30.99
N CYS A 19 12.14 -45.68 31.94
CA CYS A 19 13.41 -45.69 32.67
C CYS A 19 14.43 -46.73 32.17
N GLY A 20 14.03 -47.69 31.33
CA GLY A 20 14.94 -48.70 30.77
C GLY A 20 15.28 -49.88 31.69
N GLU A 21 14.90 -49.82 32.97
CA GLU A 21 15.13 -50.86 33.99
C GLU A 21 14.19 -52.07 33.86
N TYR A 22 14.54 -53.17 34.54
CA TYR A 22 13.81 -54.44 34.53
C TYR A 22 13.01 -54.66 35.83
N PHE A 23 11.76 -55.12 35.69
CA PHE A 23 10.80 -55.29 36.80
C PHE A 23 10.08 -56.64 36.75
N CYS A 24 9.63 -57.14 37.91
CA CYS A 24 8.76 -58.31 38.00
C CYS A 24 7.30 -57.96 37.63
N ALA A 25 6.42 -58.96 37.56
CA ALA A 25 5.01 -58.77 37.20
C ALA A 25 4.26 -57.78 38.12
N GLU A 26 4.62 -57.73 39.41
CA GLU A 26 4.01 -56.83 40.40
C GLU A 26 4.48 -55.38 40.25
N HIS A 27 5.74 -55.16 39.89
CA HIS A 27 6.33 -53.82 39.76
C HIS A 27 6.40 -53.31 38.31
N ARG A 28 5.74 -53.99 37.37
CA ARG A 28 5.85 -53.68 35.92
C ARG A 28 5.24 -52.32 35.53
N LEU A 29 4.25 -51.83 36.28
CA LEU A 29 3.57 -50.57 35.97
C LEU A 29 4.41 -49.37 36.42
N PRO A 30 4.57 -48.32 35.58
CA PRO A 30 5.33 -47.11 35.91
C PRO A 30 4.95 -46.43 37.23
N GLU A 31 3.67 -46.47 37.61
CA GLU A 31 3.16 -45.90 38.86
C GLU A 31 3.61 -46.69 40.10
N ILE A 32 3.72 -48.03 39.99
CA ILE A 32 4.04 -48.92 41.11
C ILE A 32 5.52 -48.85 41.47
N HIS A 33 6.42 -48.72 40.48
CA HIS A 33 7.85 -48.55 40.73
C HIS A 33 8.30 -47.09 40.79
N ASN A 34 7.34 -46.15 40.89
CA ASN A 34 7.58 -44.71 40.95
C ASN A 34 8.56 -44.24 39.87
N CYS A 35 8.26 -44.59 38.62
CA CYS A 35 9.19 -44.47 37.51
C CYS A 35 9.67 -43.02 37.32
N PRO A 36 10.98 -42.74 37.35
CA PRO A 36 11.50 -41.39 37.18
C PRO A 36 11.20 -40.82 35.78
N GLY A 37 10.97 -41.69 34.79
CA GLY A 37 10.67 -41.31 33.41
C GLY A 37 9.17 -41.13 33.09
N ILE A 38 8.25 -41.41 34.03
CA ILE A 38 6.80 -41.36 33.74
C ILE A 38 6.33 -39.93 33.46
N HIS A 39 6.88 -38.95 34.17
CA HIS A 39 6.54 -37.53 34.00
C HIS A 39 7.16 -36.91 32.75
N ALA A 40 8.19 -37.54 32.18
CA ALA A 40 8.81 -37.09 30.93
C ALA A 40 8.03 -37.57 29.68
N ALA A 41 7.08 -38.48 29.85
CA ALA A 41 6.28 -39.02 28.76
C ALA A 41 5.12 -38.08 28.44
N ALA A 42 5.27 -37.25 27.40
CA ALA A 42 4.16 -36.48 26.86
C ALA A 42 3.03 -37.43 26.43
N SER A 43 1.84 -37.22 26.99
CA SER A 43 0.63 -37.95 26.64
C SER A 43 0.33 -37.82 25.13
N PRO A 44 -0.38 -38.78 24.52
CA PRO A 44 -0.79 -38.66 23.12
C PRO A 44 -1.52 -37.34 22.83
N TYR A 45 -2.36 -36.89 23.76
CA TYR A 45 -3.06 -35.60 23.69
C TYR A 45 -2.11 -34.40 23.69
N GLU A 46 -1.09 -34.38 24.55
CA GLU A 46 -0.10 -33.30 24.58
C GLU A 46 0.74 -33.24 23.30
N LYS A 47 1.06 -34.40 22.71
CA LYS A 47 1.75 -34.46 21.41
C LYS A 47 0.88 -33.89 20.30
N GLU A 48 -0.36 -34.34 20.20
CA GLU A 48 -1.33 -33.84 19.23
C GLU A 48 -1.52 -32.33 19.36
N MET A 49 -1.67 -31.82 20.60
CA MET A 49 -1.85 -30.41 20.85
C MET A 49 -0.61 -29.57 20.50
N LYS A 50 0.59 -30.12 20.68
CA LYS A 50 1.85 -29.49 20.26
C LYS A 50 1.94 -29.40 18.74
N GLU A 51 1.52 -30.45 18.02
CA GLU A 51 1.49 -30.46 16.55
C GLU A 51 0.46 -29.46 16.00
N ILE A 52 -0.74 -29.41 16.56
CA ILE A 52 -1.77 -28.43 16.18
C ILE A 52 -1.24 -27.00 16.37
N LYS A 53 -0.64 -26.69 17.52
CA LYS A 53 -0.04 -25.38 17.78
C LYS A 53 1.09 -25.05 16.80
N ALA A 54 1.93 -26.04 16.46
CA ALA A 54 2.99 -25.85 15.47
C ALA A 54 2.44 -25.55 14.08
N ARG A 55 1.38 -26.25 13.65
CA ARG A 55 0.69 -25.99 12.38
C ARG A 55 0.09 -24.59 12.33
N ILE A 56 -0.69 -24.20 13.35
CA ILE A 56 -1.27 -22.84 13.45
C ILE A 56 -0.18 -21.78 13.38
N LYS A 57 0.92 -21.95 14.15
CA LYS A 57 2.05 -21.02 14.13
C LYS A 57 2.67 -20.90 12.73
N SER A 58 2.85 -22.03 12.03
CA SER A 58 3.41 -22.04 10.67
C SER A 58 2.51 -21.33 9.66
N GLU A 59 1.19 -21.49 9.79
CA GLU A 59 0.21 -20.84 8.92
C GLU A 59 0.16 -19.32 9.17
N GLU A 60 0.16 -18.90 10.43
CA GLU A 60 0.28 -17.49 10.79
C GLU A 60 1.56 -16.85 10.25
N GLU A 61 2.69 -17.56 10.36
CA GLU A 61 3.99 -17.09 9.87
C GLU A 61 4.02 -17.00 8.34
N PHE A 62 3.39 -17.96 7.66
CA PHE A 62 3.20 -17.92 6.21
C PHE A 62 2.33 -16.72 5.80
N LEU A 63 1.17 -16.51 6.43
CA LEU A 63 0.28 -15.38 6.15
C LEU A 63 0.97 -14.03 6.39
N LYS A 64 1.73 -13.91 7.48
CA LYS A 64 2.56 -12.72 7.77
C LYS A 64 3.60 -12.50 6.67
N THR A 65 4.26 -13.55 6.19
CA THR A 65 5.27 -13.47 5.14
C THR A 65 4.67 -13.04 3.80
N VAL A 66 3.54 -13.63 3.40
CA VAL A 66 2.81 -13.27 2.18
C VAL A 66 2.34 -11.82 2.24
N SER A 67 1.74 -11.40 3.36
CA SER A 67 1.31 -10.02 3.59
C SER A 67 2.48 -9.03 3.51
N ARG A 68 3.63 -9.36 4.14
CA ARG A 68 4.84 -8.52 4.08
C ARG A 68 5.37 -8.39 2.66
N LYS A 69 5.40 -9.48 1.88
CA LYS A 69 5.84 -9.46 0.48
C LYS A 69 4.90 -8.62 -0.39
N ALA A 70 3.59 -8.74 -0.20
CA ALA A 70 2.60 -7.94 -0.89
C ALA A 70 2.73 -6.44 -0.56
N SER A 71 2.90 -6.10 0.73
CA SER A 71 3.13 -4.72 1.17
C SER A 71 4.41 -4.11 0.61
N ARG A 72 5.52 -4.85 0.60
CA ARG A 72 6.78 -4.40 -0.04
C ARG A 72 6.61 -4.14 -1.54
N LYS A 73 5.87 -5.01 -2.23
CA LYS A 73 5.56 -4.83 -3.65
C LYS A 73 4.72 -3.57 -3.90
N GLU A 74 3.73 -3.31 -3.05
CA GLU A 74 2.91 -2.10 -3.12
C GLU A 74 3.76 -0.83 -2.92
N ILE A 75 4.61 -0.80 -1.88
CA ILE A 75 5.52 0.33 -1.62
C ILE A 75 6.42 0.60 -2.82
N PHE A 76 7.02 -0.44 -3.39
CA PHE A 76 7.86 -0.30 -4.59
C PHE A 76 7.09 0.30 -5.76
N GLN A 77 5.85 -0.14 -5.99
CA GLN A 77 5.00 0.39 -7.06
C GLN A 77 4.62 1.85 -6.83
N ILE A 78 4.29 2.23 -5.60
CA ILE A 78 4.01 3.63 -5.25
C ILE A 78 5.24 4.48 -5.53
N ILE A 79 6.42 4.07 -5.03
CA ILE A 79 7.68 4.80 -5.26
C ILE A 79 7.94 4.97 -6.76
N LEU A 80 7.83 3.89 -7.55
CA LEU A 80 8.05 3.96 -8.99
C LEU A 80 7.06 4.92 -9.68
N SER A 81 5.77 4.85 -9.32
CA SER A 81 4.76 5.75 -9.89
C SER A 81 5.01 7.21 -9.52
N THR A 82 5.40 7.49 -8.28
CA THR A 82 5.74 8.83 -7.81
C THR A 82 6.94 9.38 -8.56
N LEU A 83 7.98 8.57 -8.80
CA LEU A 83 9.15 8.98 -9.59
C LEU A 83 8.76 9.32 -11.04
N LEU A 84 7.90 8.52 -11.67
CA LEU A 84 7.41 8.80 -13.02
C LEU A 84 6.61 10.11 -13.08
N VAL A 85 5.74 10.34 -12.11
CA VAL A 85 4.89 11.55 -12.06
C VAL A 85 5.73 12.80 -11.78
N SER A 86 6.69 12.71 -10.85
CA SER A 86 7.66 13.79 -10.61
C SER A 86 8.49 14.08 -11.86
N LEU A 87 8.88 13.07 -12.64
CA LEU A 87 9.59 13.25 -13.90
C LEU A 87 8.75 14.01 -14.94
N VAL A 88 7.47 13.68 -15.07
CA VAL A 88 6.53 14.43 -15.93
C VAL A 88 6.35 15.87 -15.41
N GLY A 89 6.20 16.06 -14.10
CA GLY A 89 6.11 17.39 -13.49
C GLY A 89 7.34 18.25 -13.78
N ILE A 90 8.54 17.68 -13.71
CA ILE A 90 9.78 18.36 -14.10
C ILE A 90 9.76 18.72 -15.59
N SER A 91 9.23 17.85 -16.46
CA SER A 91 9.16 18.14 -17.91
C SER A 91 8.34 19.38 -18.23
N LEU A 92 7.38 19.76 -17.37
CA LEU A 92 6.59 20.99 -17.51
C LEU A 92 7.40 22.26 -17.22
N ILE A 93 8.47 22.17 -16.42
CA ILE A 93 9.42 23.27 -16.16
C ILE A 93 10.39 23.41 -17.34
N GLY A 94 10.64 22.31 -18.06
CA GLY A 94 11.69 22.17 -19.07
C GLY A 94 13.02 21.78 -18.42
N TYR A 95 13.62 20.66 -18.86
CA TYR A 95 14.85 20.13 -18.25
C TYR A 95 16.03 21.09 -18.33
N LEU A 96 16.10 21.94 -19.36
CA LEU A 96 17.18 22.93 -19.51
C LEU A 96 17.14 24.00 -18.42
N ASN A 97 15.95 24.37 -17.95
CA ASN A 97 15.78 25.34 -16.88
C ASN A 97 16.25 24.80 -15.51
N LEU A 98 16.42 23.48 -15.35
CA LEU A 98 16.92 22.89 -14.11
C LEU A 98 18.37 23.23 -13.83
N PHE A 99 19.21 23.39 -14.86
CA PHE A 99 20.62 23.75 -14.68
C PHE A 99 20.81 25.16 -14.12
N ILE A 100 19.76 25.98 -14.18
CA ILE A 100 19.73 27.36 -13.69
C ILE A 100 19.17 27.41 -12.26
N LEU A 101 18.46 26.37 -11.81
CA LEU A 101 17.82 26.33 -10.49
C LEU A 101 18.78 25.82 -9.42
N THR A 102 18.64 26.33 -8.20
CA THR A 102 19.38 25.81 -7.05
C THR A 102 18.88 24.40 -6.68
N PRO A 103 19.75 23.52 -6.14
CA PRO A 103 19.34 22.17 -5.72
C PRO A 103 18.15 22.16 -4.75
N LEU A 104 18.07 23.16 -3.88
CA LEU A 104 16.95 23.32 -2.94
C LEU A 104 15.61 23.49 -3.68
N ILE A 105 15.58 24.33 -4.73
CA ILE A 105 14.35 24.57 -5.51
C ILE A 105 13.94 23.30 -6.26
N ILE A 106 14.90 22.54 -6.80
CA ILE A 106 14.62 21.26 -7.47
C ILE A 106 13.99 20.26 -6.48
N ILE A 107 14.54 20.16 -5.26
CA ILE A 107 13.98 19.30 -4.20
C ILE A 107 12.55 19.74 -3.85
N LEU A 108 12.29 21.04 -3.75
CA LEU A 108 10.95 21.57 -3.50
C LEU A 108 9.96 21.18 -4.62
N TYR A 109 10.36 21.29 -5.89
CA TYR A 109 9.50 20.85 -7.00
C TYR A 109 9.22 19.35 -6.97
N VAL A 110 10.26 18.52 -6.84
CA VAL A 110 10.10 17.06 -6.80
C VAL A 110 9.20 16.64 -5.65
N THR A 111 9.42 17.20 -4.46
CA THR A 111 8.61 16.91 -3.27
C THR A 111 7.17 17.41 -3.42
N GLY A 112 6.97 18.60 -3.98
CA GLY A 112 5.63 19.14 -4.27
C GLY A 112 4.84 18.29 -5.26
N PHE A 113 5.45 17.86 -6.37
CA PHE A 113 4.82 16.95 -7.33
C PHE A 113 4.52 15.59 -6.72
N ALA A 114 5.48 15.03 -5.98
CA ALA A 114 5.33 13.75 -5.31
C ALA A 114 4.17 13.78 -4.30
N LEU A 115 4.10 14.81 -3.46
CA LEU A 115 3.02 14.99 -2.49
C LEU A 115 1.67 15.20 -3.16
N SER A 116 1.61 15.99 -4.23
CA SER A 116 0.37 16.23 -4.99
C SER A 116 -0.22 14.94 -5.55
N TYR A 117 0.62 14.05 -6.07
CA TYR A 117 0.21 12.74 -6.56
C TYR A 117 -0.09 11.74 -5.43
N LEU A 118 0.75 11.70 -4.39
CA LEU A 118 0.51 10.79 -3.27
C LEU A 118 -0.80 11.11 -2.54
N LEU A 119 -1.11 12.39 -2.34
CA LEU A 119 -2.37 12.81 -1.73
C LEU A 119 -3.58 12.40 -2.59
N HIS A 120 -3.47 12.44 -3.92
CA HIS A 120 -4.48 11.92 -4.84
C HIS A 120 -4.79 10.44 -4.59
N GLU A 121 -3.75 9.59 -4.66
CA GLU A 121 -3.89 8.14 -4.48
C GLU A 121 -4.32 7.77 -3.06
N LEU A 122 -3.80 8.48 -2.06
CA LEU A 122 -4.19 8.29 -0.66
C LEU A 122 -5.65 8.69 -0.43
N ALA A 123 -6.19 9.68 -1.15
CA ALA A 123 -7.60 10.04 -1.05
C ALA A 123 -8.51 8.89 -1.50
N HIS A 124 -8.23 8.28 -2.66
CA HIS A 124 -8.95 7.08 -3.10
C HIS A 124 -8.87 5.97 -2.06
N ARG A 125 -7.66 5.71 -1.55
CA ARG A 125 -7.43 4.63 -0.58
C ARG A 125 -8.15 4.89 0.74
N TYR A 126 -8.12 6.12 1.22
CA TYR A 126 -8.77 6.52 2.47
C TYR A 126 -10.29 6.31 2.36
N VAL A 127 -10.91 6.82 1.31
CA VAL A 127 -12.36 6.71 1.11
C VAL A 127 -12.78 5.26 0.88
N ALA A 128 -12.00 4.46 0.15
CA ALA A 128 -12.29 3.03 0.03
C ALA A 128 -12.33 2.32 1.40
N ARG A 129 -11.42 2.70 2.31
CA ARG A 129 -11.35 2.14 3.68
C ARG A 129 -12.50 2.58 4.57
N THR A 130 -13.07 3.78 4.38
CA THR A 130 -14.26 4.19 5.15
C THR A 130 -15.48 3.32 4.81
N TYR A 131 -15.53 2.78 3.59
CA TYR A 131 -16.49 1.76 3.16
C TYR A 131 -16.10 0.32 3.55
N LYS A 132 -15.08 0.13 4.41
CA LYS A 132 -14.53 -1.19 4.81
C LYS A 132 -14.02 -2.03 3.64
N LEU A 133 -13.70 -1.41 2.51
CA LEU A 133 -13.17 -2.10 1.34
C LEU A 133 -11.65 -2.24 1.45
N LYS A 134 -11.14 -3.39 0.99
CA LYS A 134 -9.70 -3.54 0.79
C LYS A 134 -9.29 -2.68 -0.41
N ALA A 135 -8.16 -1.99 -0.30
CA ALA A 135 -7.65 -1.13 -1.37
C ALA A 135 -6.12 -1.14 -1.35
N TYR A 136 -5.52 -1.41 -2.51
CA TYR A 136 -4.08 -1.42 -2.70
C TYR A 136 -3.72 -0.75 -4.01
N PHE A 137 -2.58 -0.08 -4.03
CA PHE A 137 -2.05 0.54 -5.23
C PHE A 137 -1.53 -0.53 -6.20
N LYS A 138 -1.84 -0.38 -7.49
CA LYS A 138 -1.29 -1.22 -8.55
C LYS A 138 -0.77 -0.34 -9.68
N LEU A 139 0.49 -0.56 -10.03
CA LEU A 139 1.10 0.05 -11.21
C LEU A 139 0.48 -0.56 -12.49
N ASP A 140 0.06 0.29 -13.43
CA ASP A 140 -0.44 -0.11 -14.73
C ASP A 140 0.71 -0.07 -15.75
N PRO A 141 1.10 -1.19 -16.40
CA PRO A 141 2.23 -1.21 -17.32
C PRO A 141 2.06 -0.26 -18.51
N ILE A 142 0.86 -0.21 -19.10
CA ILE A 142 0.59 0.65 -20.26
C ILE A 142 0.58 2.11 -19.84
N GLY A 143 -0.19 2.45 -18.80
CA GLY A 143 -0.24 3.79 -18.24
C GLY A 143 1.12 4.31 -17.76
N SER A 144 1.94 3.45 -17.15
CA SER A 144 3.32 3.79 -16.76
C SER A 144 4.22 4.06 -17.95
N LEU A 145 4.12 3.25 -19.01
CA LEU A 145 4.88 3.47 -20.24
C LEU A 145 4.47 4.79 -20.91
N LEU A 146 3.17 5.06 -21.02
CA LEU A 146 2.64 6.31 -21.55
C LEU A 146 3.08 7.51 -20.71
N THR A 147 3.03 7.38 -19.39
CA THR A 147 3.50 8.42 -18.46
C THR A 147 4.99 8.69 -18.68
N PHE A 148 5.81 7.65 -18.77
CA PHE A 148 7.25 7.75 -19.05
C PHE A 148 7.55 8.43 -20.38
N ILE A 149 6.90 8.00 -21.48
CA ILE A 149 7.08 8.61 -22.80
C ILE A 149 6.68 10.09 -22.76
N SER A 150 5.57 10.41 -22.09
CA SER A 150 5.08 11.79 -22.01
C SER A 150 5.99 12.75 -21.25
N ALA A 151 6.95 12.22 -20.48
CA ALA A 151 7.97 13.04 -19.82
C ALA A 151 8.96 13.67 -20.80
N ILE A 152 9.04 13.19 -22.06
CA ILE A 152 9.85 13.82 -23.10
C ILE A 152 9.38 15.27 -23.30
N PRO A 153 10.28 16.28 -23.24
CA PRO A 153 9.89 17.70 -23.22
C PRO A 153 9.06 18.10 -24.43
N ASP A 154 9.46 17.65 -25.62
CA ASP A 154 8.92 18.09 -26.91
C ASP A 154 7.53 17.55 -27.22
N LEU A 155 7.00 16.66 -26.36
CA LEU A 155 5.63 16.17 -26.51
C LEU A 155 4.62 17.17 -25.93
N PRO A 156 3.67 17.66 -26.75
CA PRO A 156 2.67 18.63 -26.32
C PRO A 156 1.64 18.03 -25.36
N ILE A 157 1.45 16.71 -25.40
CA ILE A 157 0.46 16.01 -24.57
C ILE A 157 1.20 15.27 -23.46
N LYS A 158 0.97 15.70 -22.21
CA LYS A 158 1.47 15.03 -21.00
C LYS A 158 0.43 14.04 -20.50
N PHE A 159 0.83 12.81 -20.22
CA PHE A 159 -0.05 11.73 -19.77
C PHE A 159 0.33 11.36 -18.33
N ILE A 160 -0.63 11.38 -17.40
CA ILE A 160 -0.35 11.09 -15.98
C ILE A 160 -1.35 10.04 -15.49
N ALA A 161 -1.02 8.76 -15.72
CA ALA A 161 -1.75 7.64 -15.13
C ALA A 161 -0.84 6.40 -15.01
N PRO A 162 0.23 6.45 -14.19
CA PRO A 162 1.15 5.33 -14.05
C PRO A 162 0.53 4.12 -13.33
N GLY A 163 -0.53 4.32 -12.56
CA GLY A 163 -1.21 3.27 -11.81
C GLY A 163 -2.52 3.78 -11.23
N ALA A 164 -3.14 2.97 -10.39
CA ALA A 164 -4.37 3.34 -9.68
C ALA A 164 -4.52 2.54 -8.39
N VAL A 165 -5.29 3.09 -7.44
CA VAL A 165 -5.85 2.31 -6.33
C VAL A 165 -6.89 1.33 -6.83
N VAL A 166 -6.61 0.04 -6.65
CA VAL A 166 -7.51 -1.06 -7.03
C VAL A 166 -8.32 -1.50 -5.81
N VAL A 167 -9.63 -1.57 -6.00
CA VAL A 167 -10.58 -2.14 -5.04
C VAL A 167 -11.05 -3.49 -5.58
N PRO A 168 -10.57 -4.63 -5.05
CA PRO A 168 -10.96 -5.95 -5.53
C PRO A 168 -12.40 -6.29 -5.12
N GLY A 169 -13.08 -7.04 -5.98
CA GLY A 169 -14.44 -7.53 -5.73
C GLY A 169 -15.53 -6.69 -6.41
N LEU A 170 -16.77 -7.14 -6.25
CA LEU A 170 -17.95 -6.49 -6.81
C LEU A 170 -18.36 -5.32 -5.90
N THR A 171 -18.03 -4.10 -6.33
CA THR A 171 -18.40 -2.86 -5.63
C THR A 171 -19.50 -2.15 -6.43
N PRO A 172 -20.60 -1.70 -5.80
CA PRO A 172 -21.63 -0.93 -6.48
C PRO A 172 -21.03 0.28 -7.23
N PRO A 173 -21.49 0.59 -8.46
CA PRO A 173 -20.98 1.73 -9.25
C PRO A 173 -21.03 3.06 -8.50
N GLU A 174 -22.03 3.22 -7.63
CA GLU A 174 -22.19 4.38 -6.77
C GLU A 174 -21.03 4.57 -5.79
N ILE A 175 -20.62 3.50 -5.10
CA ILE A 175 -19.49 3.54 -4.14
C ILE A 175 -18.18 3.73 -4.90
N MET A 176 -18.02 3.05 -6.05
CA MET A 176 -16.84 3.21 -6.90
C MET A 176 -16.69 4.65 -7.40
N GLY A 177 -17.79 5.28 -7.83
CA GLY A 177 -17.79 6.69 -8.24
C GLY A 177 -17.48 7.65 -7.09
N ARG A 178 -17.98 7.39 -5.87
CA ARG A 178 -17.59 8.15 -4.66
C ARG A 178 -16.09 8.05 -4.39
N ILE A 179 -15.51 6.85 -4.46
CA ILE A 179 -14.07 6.64 -4.27
C ILE A 179 -13.27 7.38 -5.34
N ALA A 180 -13.68 7.24 -6.61
CA ALA A 180 -13.03 7.87 -7.75
C ALA A 180 -13.12 9.40 -7.73
N PHE A 181 -14.18 9.96 -7.16
CA PHE A 181 -14.37 11.42 -7.05
C PHE A 181 -13.29 12.10 -6.20
N TRP A 182 -12.88 11.48 -5.09
CA TRP A 182 -12.04 12.16 -4.09
C TRP A 182 -10.60 12.41 -4.53
N GLY A 183 -10.02 11.60 -5.42
CA GLY A 183 -8.68 11.86 -5.96
C GLY A 183 -8.64 13.22 -6.69
N PRO A 184 -9.41 13.40 -7.78
CA PRO A 184 -9.51 14.68 -8.47
C PRO A 184 -9.94 15.84 -7.56
N THR A 185 -10.84 15.61 -6.60
CA THR A 185 -11.25 16.65 -5.65
C THR A 185 -10.10 17.13 -4.77
N VAL A 186 -9.25 16.24 -4.25
CA VAL A 186 -8.10 16.64 -3.44
C VAL A 186 -7.13 17.48 -4.25
N ASN A 187 -6.82 17.10 -5.49
CA ASN A 187 -5.97 17.92 -6.36
C ASN A 187 -6.62 19.27 -6.69
N LEU A 188 -7.93 19.32 -6.88
CA LEU A 188 -8.63 20.57 -7.12
C LEU A 188 -8.54 21.52 -5.92
N ILE A 189 -8.72 21.01 -4.70
CA ILE A 189 -8.54 21.76 -3.46
C ILE A 189 -7.09 22.26 -3.33
N LEU A 190 -6.11 21.39 -3.58
CA LEU A 190 -4.69 21.78 -3.56
C LEU A 190 -4.39 22.88 -4.58
N SER A 191 -4.94 22.77 -5.79
CA SER A 191 -4.79 23.77 -6.84
C SER A 191 -5.32 25.14 -6.40
N ILE A 192 -6.51 25.19 -5.81
CA ILE A 192 -7.12 26.43 -5.29
C ILE A 192 -6.25 27.03 -4.19
N ILE A 193 -5.82 26.22 -3.21
CA ILE A 193 -4.99 26.69 -2.08
C ILE A 193 -3.67 27.27 -2.58
N PHE A 194 -2.98 26.56 -3.49
CA PHE A 194 -1.70 27.01 -4.04
C PHE A 194 -1.85 28.24 -4.92
N TYR A 195 -2.92 28.35 -5.71
CA TYR A 195 -3.18 29.53 -6.54
C TYR A 195 -3.45 30.78 -5.70
N ILE A 196 -4.31 30.68 -4.68
CA ILE A 196 -4.60 31.79 -3.76
C ILE A 196 -3.32 32.18 -3.00
N SER A 197 -2.56 31.21 -2.52
CA SER A 197 -1.30 31.47 -1.81
C SER A 197 -0.26 32.13 -2.73
N SER A 198 -0.16 31.70 -3.99
CA SER A 198 0.72 32.30 -5.00
C SER A 198 0.35 33.76 -5.30
N THR A 199 -0.94 34.04 -5.50
CA THR A 199 -1.42 35.41 -5.76
C THR A 199 -1.15 36.33 -4.58
N ILE A 200 -1.46 35.92 -3.34
CA ILE A 200 -1.15 36.70 -2.13
C ILE A 200 0.37 37.00 -2.05
N LEU A 201 1.22 35.99 -2.22
CA LEU A 201 2.67 36.16 -2.13
C LEU A 201 3.25 37.05 -3.23
N LYS A 202 2.67 37.00 -4.44
CA LYS A 202 3.01 37.90 -5.53
C LYS A 202 2.76 39.37 -5.15
N TYR A 203 1.62 39.66 -4.50
CA TYR A 203 1.29 41.01 -4.04
C TYR A 203 2.18 41.46 -2.87
N LEU A 204 2.59 40.55 -1.98
CA LEU A 204 3.46 40.86 -0.85
C LEU A 204 4.94 41.00 -1.23
N VAL A 205 5.31 40.80 -2.51
CA VAL A 205 6.69 40.88 -3.05
C VAL A 205 7.67 39.97 -2.28
N ILE A 206 7.18 38.84 -1.76
CA ILE A 206 8.03 37.84 -1.09
C ILE A 206 8.70 36.99 -2.17
N GLN A 207 10.04 37.03 -2.22
CA GLN A 207 10.96 36.15 -2.97
C GLN A 207 10.41 35.62 -4.32
N PRO A 208 10.82 36.17 -5.49
CA PRO A 208 10.20 35.90 -6.78
C PRO A 208 10.05 34.41 -7.15
N HIS A 209 10.95 33.56 -6.68
CA HIS A 209 10.93 32.13 -6.97
C HIS A 209 9.82 31.37 -6.23
N PHE A 210 9.37 31.85 -5.07
CA PHE A 210 8.45 31.09 -4.21
C PHE A 210 6.99 31.18 -4.69
N TYR A 211 6.53 32.36 -5.12
CA TYR A 211 5.18 32.47 -5.69
C TYR A 211 5.07 31.71 -7.03
N VAL A 212 6.14 31.72 -7.85
CA VAL A 212 6.21 30.94 -9.11
C VAL A 212 6.14 29.45 -8.84
N PHE A 213 6.86 28.98 -7.83
CA PHE A 213 6.79 27.58 -7.37
C PHE A 213 5.36 27.16 -7.01
N LEU A 214 4.66 27.97 -6.20
CA LEU A 214 3.26 27.69 -5.84
C LEU A 214 2.31 27.76 -7.02
N LEU A 215 2.53 28.71 -7.95
CA LEU A 215 1.74 28.79 -9.17
C LEU A 215 1.91 27.52 -10.01
N LEU A 216 3.13 27.00 -10.14
CA LEU A 216 3.37 25.75 -10.85
C LEU A 216 2.70 24.55 -10.17
N LEU A 217 2.75 24.46 -8.84
CA LEU A 217 2.01 23.42 -8.12
C LEU A 217 0.49 23.54 -8.32
N ALA A 218 -0.03 24.77 -8.40
CA ALA A 218 -1.44 25.00 -8.72
C ALA A 218 -1.80 24.49 -10.12
N LYS A 219 -0.97 24.83 -11.14
CA LYS A 219 -1.12 24.34 -12.52
C LYS A 219 -1.07 22.82 -12.59
N PHE A 220 -0.07 22.21 -11.92
CA PHE A 220 0.13 20.77 -11.91
C PHE A 220 -1.04 20.02 -11.28
N ASN A 221 -1.55 20.51 -10.15
CA ASN A 221 -2.71 19.91 -9.48
C ASN A 221 -4.00 20.09 -10.29
N ALA A 222 -4.23 21.25 -10.91
CA ALA A 222 -5.36 21.46 -11.82
C ALA A 222 -5.28 20.48 -13.00
N PHE A 223 -4.08 20.29 -13.56
CA PHE A 223 -3.84 19.37 -14.67
C PHE A 223 -4.09 17.91 -14.28
N ILE A 224 -3.58 17.42 -13.15
CA ILE A 224 -3.86 16.05 -12.66
C ILE A 224 -5.37 15.84 -12.43
N ALA A 225 -6.04 16.82 -11.82
CA ALA A 225 -7.48 16.75 -11.59
C ALA A 225 -8.24 16.65 -12.92
N LEU A 226 -7.95 17.55 -13.86
CA LEU A 226 -8.57 17.56 -15.19
C LEU A 226 -8.33 16.24 -15.93
N PHE A 227 -7.08 15.78 -15.95
CA PHE A 227 -6.68 14.58 -16.67
C PHE A 227 -7.40 13.33 -16.14
N ASN A 228 -7.46 13.15 -14.81
CA ASN A 228 -8.18 12.03 -14.21
C ASN A 228 -9.70 12.13 -14.36
N LEU A 229 -10.26 13.31 -14.66
CA LEU A 229 -11.67 13.47 -14.97
C LEU A 229 -12.03 13.13 -16.42
N ILE A 230 -11.06 12.91 -17.32
CA ILE A 230 -11.34 12.47 -18.68
C ILE A 230 -12.04 11.09 -18.62
N PRO A 231 -13.22 10.91 -19.24
CA PRO A 231 -14.00 9.69 -19.11
C PRO A 231 -13.53 8.59 -20.06
N PHE A 232 -12.26 8.18 -19.93
CA PHE A 232 -11.62 7.21 -20.81
C PHE A 232 -10.78 6.20 -20.03
N GLY A 233 -10.83 4.93 -20.44
CA GLY A 233 -9.96 3.87 -19.93
C GLY A 233 -10.03 3.70 -18.40
N PRO A 234 -8.89 3.63 -17.69
CA PRO A 234 -8.83 3.39 -16.24
C PRO A 234 -9.09 4.65 -15.39
N LEU A 235 -9.22 5.82 -16.01
CA LEU A 235 -9.32 7.12 -15.35
C LEU A 235 -10.60 7.25 -14.51
N ASP A 236 -10.56 8.12 -13.52
CA ASP A 236 -11.63 8.26 -12.54
C ASP A 236 -12.90 8.87 -13.09
N GLY A 237 -12.78 9.75 -14.09
CA GLY A 237 -13.90 10.39 -14.77
C GLY A 237 -14.97 9.40 -15.21
N LEU A 238 -14.56 8.26 -15.75
CA LEU A 238 -15.48 7.21 -16.20
C LEU A 238 -16.30 6.62 -15.05
N LYS A 239 -15.68 6.44 -13.88
CA LYS A 239 -16.34 5.92 -12.67
C LYS A 239 -17.30 6.97 -12.08
N ILE A 240 -16.91 8.24 -12.11
CA ILE A 240 -17.72 9.35 -11.59
C ILE A 240 -18.95 9.57 -12.49
N ILE A 241 -18.82 9.53 -13.82
CA ILE A 241 -19.98 9.64 -14.73
C ILE A 241 -21.02 8.55 -14.45
N ARG A 242 -20.58 7.30 -14.22
CA ARG A 242 -21.48 6.18 -13.88
C ARG A 242 -22.21 6.38 -12.56
N TRP A 243 -21.68 7.20 -11.67
CA TRP A 243 -22.30 7.54 -10.39
C TRP A 243 -23.19 8.78 -10.48
N SER A 244 -22.69 9.87 -11.07
CA SER A 244 -23.42 11.12 -11.24
C SER A 244 -22.75 12.00 -12.29
N MET A 245 -23.45 12.19 -13.42
CA MET A 245 -23.03 13.12 -14.48
C MET A 245 -22.89 14.56 -13.98
N SER A 246 -23.78 15.01 -13.08
CA SER A 246 -23.73 16.37 -12.52
C SER A 246 -22.47 16.61 -11.68
N ARG A 247 -22.10 15.66 -10.81
CA ARG A 247 -20.87 15.78 -10.00
C ARG A 247 -19.63 15.81 -10.89
N TRP A 248 -19.57 14.89 -11.88
CA TRP A 248 -18.50 14.89 -12.87
C TRP A 248 -18.40 16.21 -13.63
N ALA A 249 -19.52 16.72 -14.16
CA ALA A 249 -19.53 17.96 -14.94
C ALA A 249 -19.09 19.16 -14.09
N SER A 250 -19.54 19.24 -12.83
CA SER A 250 -19.15 20.31 -11.92
C SER A 250 -17.65 20.29 -11.58
N THR A 251 -17.08 19.12 -11.30
CA THR A 251 -15.63 19.01 -11.02
C THR A 251 -14.79 19.21 -12.27
N MET A 252 -15.26 18.73 -13.42
CA MET A 252 -14.63 18.95 -14.72
C MET A 252 -14.56 20.45 -15.03
N ALA A 253 -15.69 21.15 -14.96
CA ALA A 253 -15.75 22.59 -15.19
C ALA A 253 -14.83 23.36 -14.24
N LEU A 254 -14.85 23.04 -12.95
CA LEU A 254 -14.00 23.70 -11.96
C LEU A 254 -12.50 23.42 -12.21
N SER A 255 -12.14 22.20 -12.63
CA SER A 255 -10.76 21.88 -13.00
C SER A 255 -10.28 22.63 -14.25
N ILE A 256 -11.16 22.83 -15.25
CA ILE A 256 -10.87 23.64 -16.45
C ILE A 256 -10.66 25.10 -16.05
N VAL A 257 -11.55 25.67 -15.23
CA VAL A 257 -11.41 27.05 -14.73
C VAL A 257 -10.09 27.22 -13.99
N MET A 258 -9.78 26.32 -13.07
CA MET A 258 -8.51 26.37 -12.32
C MET A 258 -7.29 26.24 -13.23
N LEU A 259 -7.37 25.43 -14.28
CA LEU A 259 -6.30 25.35 -15.27
C LEU A 259 -6.15 26.69 -15.98
N ILE A 260 -7.22 27.24 -16.58
CA ILE A 260 -7.16 28.53 -17.31
C ILE A 260 -6.63 29.66 -16.42
N VAL A 261 -7.12 29.76 -15.18
CA VAL A 261 -6.76 30.85 -14.26
C VAL A 261 -5.32 30.71 -13.75
N SER A 262 -4.79 29.49 -13.65
CA SER A 262 -3.41 29.26 -13.22
C SER A 262 -2.40 29.33 -14.38
N TRP A 263 -2.84 29.25 -15.64
CA TRP A 263 -1.96 29.23 -16.80
C TRP A 263 -1.38 30.60 -17.18
#